data_AF-A0A654TW51-F1
#
_entry.id   AF-A0A654TW51-F1
#
_cell.length_a   1.000
_cell.length_b   1.000
_cell.length_c   1.000
_cell.angle_alpha   90.00
_cell.angle_beta   90.00
_cell.angle_gamma   90.00
#
_symmetry.space_group_name_H-M   'P 1'
#
loop_
_entity.id
_entity.type
_entity.pdbx_description
1 polymer ?
#
loop_
_entity_poly.entity_id
_entity_poly.type
_entity_poly.pdbx_seq_one_letter_code
_entity_poly.pdbx_strand_id
1 'polypeptide(L)'
;MPDGRNYLWVARTVELRAARYGQPGKTFAIGLGCELRHAHRLVYSEGLDLSGDPNTAATPIGAGCRVCERDNCPQRAFPALGRALDLDEHRSTVSPYLVKQL
;
A
#
# COMPACT_ATOMS: atom_id res chain seq x y z
N MET A 1 -0.17 0.54 -8.34
CA MET A 1 1.21 0.83 -7.86
C MET A 1 1.68 2.13 -8.53
N PRO A 2 2.79 2.77 -8.11
CA PRO A 2 3.24 4.03 -8.74
C PRO A 2 3.60 3.86 -10.23
N ASP A 3 3.87 2.64 -10.67
CA ASP A 3 4.10 2.24 -12.06
C ASP A 3 2.82 2.15 -12.93
N GLY A 4 1.66 2.53 -12.39
CA GLY A 4 0.37 2.47 -13.08
C GLY A 4 -0.26 1.07 -13.18
N ARG A 5 0.41 0.03 -12.68
CA ARG A 5 -0.12 -1.33 -12.73
C ARG A 5 -1.05 -1.63 -11.56
N ASN A 6 -2.12 -2.37 -11.86
CA ASN A 6 -3.12 -2.81 -10.89
C ASN A 6 -2.97 -4.30 -10.58
N TYR A 7 -3.16 -4.64 -9.31
CA TYR A 7 -2.99 -5.98 -8.77
C TYR A 7 -4.15 -6.29 -7.83
N LEU A 8 -4.59 -7.54 -7.82
CA LEU A 8 -5.45 -8.06 -6.75
C LEU A 8 -4.55 -8.76 -5.72
N TRP A 9 -4.74 -8.40 -4.45
CA TRP A 9 -4.05 -9.01 -3.31
C TRP A 9 -5.07 -9.60 -2.35
N VAL A 10 -4.80 -10.82 -1.87
CA VAL A 10 -5.48 -11.44 -0.73
C VAL A 10 -4.44 -11.76 0.34
N ALA A 11 -4.78 -11.54 1.60
CA ALA A 11 -3.92 -11.90 2.71
C ALA A 11 -4.70 -12.53 3.85
N ARG A 12 -4.04 -13.42 4.60
CA ARG A 12 -4.58 -14.02 5.82
C ARG A 12 -3.48 -14.16 6.85
N THR A 13 -3.84 -13.91 8.11
CA THR A 13 -2.99 -14.20 9.27
C THR A 13 -2.96 -15.71 9.55
N VAL A 14 -1.78 -16.25 9.77
CA VAL A 14 -1.56 -17.64 10.16
C VAL A 14 -0.85 -17.65 11.51
N GLU A 15 -1.45 -18.34 12.47
CA GLU A 15 -0.97 -18.43 13.84
C GLU A 15 -0.53 -19.84 14.16
N LEU A 16 0.72 -19.99 14.58
CA LEU A 16 1.19 -21.19 15.23
C LEU A 16 1.06 -21.00 16.74
N ARG A 17 0.07 -21.66 17.33
CA ARG A 17 -0.16 -21.61 18.77
C ARG A 17 1.03 -22.18 19.53
N ALA A 18 1.30 -21.59 20.68
CA ALA A 18 2.29 -22.10 21.61
C ALA A 18 1.93 -23.53 22.05
N ALA A 19 2.92 -24.41 22.13
CA ALA A 19 2.72 -25.80 22.56
C ALA A 19 2.37 -25.94 24.04
N ARG A 20 2.71 -24.93 24.85
CA ARG A 20 2.52 -24.91 26.31
C ARG A 20 2.16 -23.51 26.77
N TYR A 21 1.47 -23.43 27.91
CA TYR A 21 1.20 -22.17 28.60
C TYR A 21 2.53 -21.44 28.91
N GLY A 22 2.55 -20.13 28.67
CA GLY A 22 3.72 -19.27 28.89
C GLY A 22 4.78 -19.26 27.78
N GLN A 23 4.63 -20.07 26.72
CA GLN A 23 5.53 -20.02 25.56
C GLN A 23 5.01 -19.03 24.51
N PRO A 24 5.89 -18.31 23.77
CA PRO A 24 5.45 -17.40 22.72
C PRO A 24 4.93 -18.18 21.51
N GLY A 25 3.76 -17.77 21.01
CA GLY A 25 3.27 -18.21 19.70
C GLY A 25 4.03 -17.53 18.56
N LYS A 26 3.74 -17.94 17.32
CA LYS A 26 4.23 -17.25 16.13
C LYS A 26 3.05 -16.81 15.28
N THR A 27 3.06 -15.55 14.86
CA THR A 27 2.02 -14.97 14.02
C THR A 27 2.66 -14.45 12.74
N PHE A 28 2.14 -14.88 11.60
CA PHE A 28 2.57 -14.46 10.27
C PHE A 28 1.37 -13.94 9.48
N ALA A 29 1.62 -13.13 8.47
CA ALA A 29 0.64 -12.82 7.43
C ALA A 29 1.13 -13.40 6.11
N ILE A 30 0.29 -14.19 5.45
CA ILE A 30 0.57 -14.74 4.12
C ILE A 30 -0.26 -13.94 3.13
N GLY A 31 0.42 -13.32 2.16
CA GLY A 31 -0.19 -12.58 1.06
C GLY A 31 0.03 -13.28 -0.28
N LEU A 32 -0.99 -13.31 -1.12
CA LEU A 32 -0.94 -13.78 -2.50
C LEU A 32 -1.40 -12.64 -3.42
N GLY A 33 -0.66 -12.41 -4.49
CA GLY A 33 -0.92 -11.31 -5.42
C GLY A 33 -0.85 -11.77 -6.88
N CYS A 34 -1.69 -11.18 -7.73
CA CYS A 34 -1.64 -11.36 -9.18
C CYS A 34 -1.97 -10.04 -9.89
N GLU A 35 -1.56 -9.92 -11.15
CA GLU A 35 -1.99 -8.80 -12.00
C GLU A 35 -3.52 -8.79 -12.14
N LEU A 36 -4.13 -7.60 -12.18
CA LEU A 36 -5.58 -7.44 -12.23
C LEU A 36 -6.24 -8.21 -13.39
N ARG A 37 -5.56 -8.31 -14.54
CA ARG A 37 -6.04 -9.08 -15.71
C ARG A 37 -6.33 -10.57 -15.41
N HIS A 38 -5.73 -11.12 -14.36
CA HIS A 38 -5.94 -12.51 -13.93
C HIS A 38 -6.94 -12.65 -12.78
N ALA A 39 -7.35 -11.52 -12.17
CA ALA A 39 -8.16 -11.51 -10.95
C ALA A 39 -9.51 -12.22 -11.12
N HIS A 40 -10.16 -12.10 -12.29
CA HIS A 40 -11.47 -12.70 -12.59
C HIS A 40 -11.52 -14.24 -12.45
N ARG A 41 -10.36 -14.90 -12.33
CA ARG A 41 -10.24 -16.35 -12.14
C ARG A 41 -10.26 -16.76 -10.66
N LEU A 42 -10.27 -15.80 -9.74
CA LEU A 42 -10.18 -16.02 -8.30
C LEU A 42 -11.55 -15.75 -7.67
N VAL A 43 -12.01 -16.63 -6.78
CA VAL A 43 -13.26 -16.41 -6.02
C VAL A 43 -13.24 -15.08 -5.24
N TYR A 44 -12.06 -14.64 -4.81
CA TYR A 44 -11.88 -13.39 -4.08
C TYR A 44 -12.10 -12.12 -4.91
N SER A 45 -12.30 -12.25 -6.22
CA SER A 45 -12.64 -11.11 -7.07
C SER A 45 -14.14 -10.86 -7.16
N GLU A 46 -14.97 -11.71 -6.56
CA GLU A 46 -16.42 -11.58 -6.59
C GLU A 46 -16.87 -10.26 -5.95
N GLY A 47 -17.72 -9.50 -6.66
CA GLY A 47 -18.21 -8.20 -6.21
C GLY A 47 -17.22 -7.04 -6.31
N LEU A 48 -15.99 -7.27 -6.79
CA LEU A 48 -15.03 -6.20 -7.04
C LEU A 48 -15.14 -5.68 -8.48
N ASP A 49 -14.97 -4.37 -8.66
CA ASP A 49 -14.75 -3.80 -9.98
C ASP A 49 -13.31 -4.12 -10.45
N LEU A 50 -13.22 -4.88 -11.54
CA LEU A 50 -11.96 -5.30 -12.16
C LEU A 50 -11.69 -4.58 -13.49
N SER A 51 -12.49 -3.58 -13.84
CA SER A 51 -12.37 -2.80 -15.07
C SER A 51 -10.97 -2.18 -15.24
N GLY A 52 -10.31 -1.89 -14.11
CA GLY A 52 -9.07 -1.13 -14.10
C GLY A 52 -9.26 0.34 -14.45
N ASP A 53 -10.49 0.84 -14.41
CA ASP A 53 -10.81 2.26 -14.60
C ASP A 53 -10.11 3.11 -13.52
N PRO A 54 -9.36 4.14 -13.92
CA PRO A 54 -8.78 5.11 -12.98
C PRO A 54 -9.79 5.76 -12.03
N ASN A 55 -11.07 5.83 -12.40
CA ASN A 55 -12.15 6.45 -11.63
C ASN A 55 -12.74 5.53 -10.55
N THR A 56 -12.73 4.21 -10.76
CA THR A 56 -12.94 3.20 -9.70
C THR A 56 -11.58 2.77 -9.16
N ALA A 57 -10.90 3.75 -8.58
CA ALA A 57 -9.47 3.69 -8.30
C ALA A 57 -9.10 2.50 -7.39
N ALA A 58 -8.29 1.59 -7.93
CA ALA A 58 -7.52 0.67 -7.11
C ALA A 58 -6.81 1.45 -6.00
N THR A 59 -6.80 0.91 -4.77
CA THR A 59 -6.17 1.59 -3.63
C THR A 59 -4.73 1.96 -3.98
N PRO A 60 -4.40 3.26 -4.03
CA PRO A 60 -3.06 3.65 -4.41
C PRO A 60 -2.13 3.27 -3.25
N ILE A 61 -1.08 2.51 -3.57
CA ILE A 61 -0.03 2.07 -2.64
C ILE A 61 1.35 2.27 -3.29
N GLY A 62 2.42 2.15 -2.51
CA GLY A 62 3.80 2.19 -2.99
C GLY A 62 4.69 1.20 -2.24
N ALA A 63 5.90 0.96 -2.73
CA ALA A 63 6.82 -0.05 -2.17
C ALA A 63 7.41 0.33 -0.79
N GLY A 64 7.37 1.61 -0.43
CA GLY A 64 7.83 2.13 0.86
C GLY A 64 8.03 3.64 0.79
N CYS A 65 7.78 4.36 1.89
CA CYS A 65 7.70 5.83 1.88
C CYS A 65 8.96 6.49 1.28
N ARG A 66 10.16 5.98 1.62
CA ARG A 66 11.44 6.53 1.15
C ARG A 66 11.65 6.46 -0.37
N VAL A 67 11.00 5.52 -1.05
CA VAL A 67 11.16 5.29 -2.50
C VAL A 67 9.85 5.47 -3.27
N CYS A 68 8.77 5.87 -2.57
CA CYS A 68 7.47 6.08 -3.18
C CYS A 68 7.39 7.48 -3.76
N GLU A 69 7.06 7.57 -5.04
CA GLU A 69 6.98 8.81 -5.83
C GLU A 69 5.67 9.61 -5.62
N ARG A 70 4.76 9.13 -4.75
CA ARG A 70 3.45 9.77 -4.55
C ARG A 70 3.54 10.99 -3.64
N ASP A 71 3.33 12.18 -4.16
CA ASP A 71 3.51 13.41 -3.37
C ASP A 71 2.38 13.64 -2.33
N ASN A 72 1.13 13.36 -2.71
CA ASN A 72 -0.05 13.63 -1.87
C ASN A 72 -0.53 12.38 -1.11
N CYS A 73 0.34 11.80 -0.28
CA CYS A 73 0.01 10.63 0.53
C CYS A 73 -0.19 11.01 2.02
N PRO A 74 -1.42 10.99 2.56
CA PRO A 74 -1.68 11.35 3.95
C PRO A 74 -1.07 10.37 4.95
N GLN A 75 -0.83 9.12 4.54
CA GLN A 75 -0.25 8.05 5.37
C GLN A 75 1.29 7.99 5.27
N ARG A 76 1.95 8.98 4.67
CA ARG A 76 3.40 8.95 4.45
C ARG A 76 4.16 9.05 5.78
N ALA A 77 4.97 8.03 6.07
CA ALA A 77 5.75 7.97 7.32
C ALA A 77 7.16 8.58 7.21
N PHE A 78 7.74 8.64 6.01
CA PHE A 78 9.10 9.16 5.79
C PHE A 78 9.17 10.01 4.50
N PRO A 79 10.09 10.99 4.45
CA PRO A 79 10.35 11.75 3.23
C PRO A 79 10.91 10.85 2.13
N ALA A 80 10.61 11.19 0.87
CA ALA A 80 11.18 10.51 -0.29
C ALA A 80 12.67 10.85 -0.43
N LEU A 81 13.49 9.86 -0.78
CA LEU A 81 14.93 10.04 -0.98
C LEU A 81 15.20 10.91 -2.21
N GLY A 82 16.17 11.81 -2.11
CA GLY A 82 16.60 12.66 -3.22
C GLY A 82 15.60 13.75 -3.63
N ARG A 83 14.52 13.96 -2.87
CA ARG A 83 13.52 15.01 -3.12
C ARG A 83 13.66 16.13 -2.09
N ALA A 84 13.66 17.37 -2.56
CA ALA A 84 13.67 18.53 -1.67
C ALA A 84 12.28 18.71 -1.05
N LEU A 85 12.26 18.91 0.27
CA LEU A 85 11.01 19.18 0.99
C LEU A 85 10.53 20.61 0.75
N ASP A 86 9.22 20.75 0.61
CA ASP A 86 8.54 22.03 0.52
C ASP A 86 8.08 22.47 1.91
N LEU A 87 8.98 23.15 2.63
CA LEU A 87 8.77 23.64 3.98
C LEU A 87 8.26 25.08 3.94
N ASP A 88 7.11 25.31 4.59
CA ASP A 88 6.46 26.61 4.72
C ASP A 88 5.93 26.72 6.15
N GLU A 89 6.41 27.72 6.90
CA GLU A 89 6.08 27.94 8.31
C GLU A 89 4.63 28.39 8.53
N HIS A 90 3.97 28.88 7.49
CA HIS A 90 2.59 29.34 7.52
C HIS A 90 1.60 28.33 6.93
N ARG A 91 2.07 27.14 6.55
CA ARG A 91 1.24 26.11 5.91
C ARG A 91 1.18 24.84 6.73
N SER A 92 -0.04 24.35 6.96
CA SER A 92 -0.32 23.00 7.43
C SER A 92 -0.96 22.18 6.31
N THR A 93 -0.69 20.89 6.27
CA THR A 93 -1.11 19.99 5.19
C THR A 93 -1.46 18.61 5.75
N VAL A 94 -2.43 17.94 5.13
CA VAL A 94 -2.80 16.57 5.49
C VAL A 94 -1.71 15.57 5.10
N SER A 95 -0.96 15.85 4.03
CA SER A 95 0.17 15.00 3.61
C SER A 95 1.46 15.49 4.25
N PRO A 96 2.15 14.65 5.05
CA PRO A 96 3.45 15.01 5.59
C PRO A 96 4.52 14.94 4.50
N TYR A 97 5.62 15.68 4.68
CA TYR A 97 6.77 15.68 3.76
C TYR A 97 6.44 16.03 2.31
N LEU A 98 5.66 17.10 2.10
CA LEU A 98 5.47 17.66 0.76
C LEU A 98 6.82 17.94 0.10
N VAL A 99 6.89 17.69 -1.21
CA VAL A 99 8.10 17.88 -2.01
C VAL A 99 7.93 19.08 -2.93
N LYS A 100 9.03 19.80 -3.19
CA LYS A 100 9.02 20.90 -4.15
C LYS A 100 8.76 20.37 -5.56
N GLN A 101 7.84 21.02 -6.28
CA GLN A 101 7.69 20.80 -7.72
C GLN A 101 8.86 21.48 -8.44
N LEU A 102 9.49 20.76 -9.37
CA LEU A 102 10.54 21.28 -10.24
C LEU A 102 9.94 22.13 -11.36
#